data_AF-A0A7X7MN74-F1
#
_entry.id   AF-A0A7X7MN74-F1
#
_cell.length_a   1.000
_cell.length_b   1.000
_cell.length_c   1.000
_cell.angle_alpha   90.00
_cell.angle_beta   90.00
_cell.angle_gamma   90.00
#
_symmetry.space_group_name_H-M   'P 1'
#
loop_
_entity.id
_entity.type
_entity.pdbx_description
1 polymer ?
#
loop_
_entity_poly.entity_id
_entity_poly.type
_entity_poly.pdbx_seq_one_letter_code
_entity_poly.pdbx_strand_id
1 'polypeptide(L)'
;MYAHSLTDQPPDRWQPLDVHASAVAGMADMFAQPFHSGAWASLSGSLHDIGKARVSFQNYLRFCNNLTDADYDASDRTHSGAGAVWAVQALSRNKVGRLLAYIIAGHHAGLPDWIGG
;
A
#
# COMPACT_ATOMS: atom_id res chain seq x y z
N MET A 1 -4.26 -12.62 3.05
CA MET A 1 -3.56 -11.39 3.50
C MET A 1 -4.57 -10.26 3.50
N TYR A 2 -4.46 -9.33 4.44
CA TYR A 2 -5.47 -8.31 4.67
C TYR A 2 -4.90 -6.90 4.52
N ALA A 3 -5.68 -5.97 3.96
CA ALA A 3 -5.34 -4.55 3.93
C ALA A 3 -5.80 -3.83 5.21
N HIS A 4 -6.95 -4.22 5.73
CA HIS A 4 -7.60 -3.61 6.89
C HIS A 4 -8.25 -4.68 7.75
N SER A 5 -8.12 -4.55 9.07
CA SER A 5 -8.87 -5.31 10.05
C SER A 5 -10.14 -4.56 10.48
N LEU A 6 -11.06 -5.30 11.10
CA LEU A 6 -12.24 -4.73 11.73
C LEU A 6 -12.18 -5.04 13.23
N THR A 7 -12.32 -4.01 14.07
CA THR A 7 -12.32 -4.14 15.52
C THR A 7 -13.39 -5.12 15.97
N ASP A 8 -13.05 -6.01 16.91
CA ASP A 8 -13.93 -7.03 17.47
C ASP A 8 -14.55 -8.00 16.44
N GLN A 9 -13.95 -8.11 15.26
CA GLN A 9 -14.41 -9.02 14.21
C GLN A 9 -13.30 -10.02 13.83
N PRO A 10 -13.68 -11.27 13.53
CA PRO A 10 -12.73 -12.29 13.11
C PRO A 10 -12.10 -11.98 11.73
N PRO A 11 -10.92 -12.56 11.41
CA PRO A 11 -10.20 -12.29 10.16
C PRO A 11 -10.96 -12.59 8.86
N ASP A 12 -11.96 -13.47 8.87
CA ASP A 12 -12.84 -13.74 7.72
C ASP A 12 -13.74 -12.54 7.34
N ARG A 13 -13.92 -11.59 8.27
CA ARG A 13 -14.61 -10.31 8.04
C ARG A 13 -13.66 -9.18 7.66
N TRP A 14 -12.35 -9.38 7.75
CA TRP A 14 -11.35 -8.36 7.43
C TRP A 14 -11.27 -8.15 5.92
N GLN A 15 -10.82 -6.96 5.50
CA GLN A 15 -10.76 -6.62 4.08
C GLN A 15 -9.53 -7.28 3.42
N PRO A 16 -9.73 -8.13 2.39
CA PRO A 16 -8.63 -8.71 1.64
C PRO A 16 -7.80 -7.66 0.92
N LEU A 17 -6.48 -7.87 0.86
CA LEU A 17 -5.55 -6.90 0.26
C LEU A 17 -5.78 -6.69 -1.24
N ASP A 18 -6.09 -7.76 -1.96
CA ASP A 18 -6.41 -7.74 -3.40
C ASP A 18 -7.72 -7.01 -3.69
N VAL A 19 -8.74 -7.20 -2.86
CA VAL A 19 -10.02 -6.48 -2.95
C VAL A 19 -9.80 -4.98 -2.72
N HIS A 20 -9.03 -4.62 -1.70
CA HIS A 20 -8.65 -3.22 -1.44
C HIS A 20 -7.88 -2.61 -2.61
N ALA A 21 -6.82 -3.28 -3.08
CA ALA A 21 -6.00 -2.80 -4.19
C ALA A 21 -6.82 -2.59 -5.47
N SER A 22 -7.73 -3.52 -5.80
CA SER A 22 -8.59 -3.42 -6.98
C SER A 22 -9.59 -2.27 -6.87
N ALA A 23 -10.20 -2.09 -5.70
CA ALA A 23 -11.15 -0.99 -5.46
C ALA A 23 -10.46 0.37 -5.54
N VAL A 24 -9.28 0.52 -4.90
CA VAL A 24 -8.50 1.76 -4.95
C VAL A 24 -8.02 2.06 -6.37
N ALA A 25 -7.53 1.05 -7.11
CA ALA A 25 -7.12 1.22 -8.50
C ALA A 25 -8.29 1.72 -9.38
N GLY A 26 -9.47 1.13 -9.24
CA GLY A 26 -10.67 1.55 -9.98
C GLY A 26 -11.11 2.97 -9.65
N MET A 27 -11.14 3.35 -8.37
CA MET A 27 -11.47 4.72 -7.97
C MET A 27 -10.43 5.73 -8.45
N ALA A 28 -9.14 5.40 -8.33
CA ALA A 28 -8.05 6.26 -8.76
C ALA A 28 -8.08 6.48 -10.28
N ASP A 29 -8.38 5.44 -11.06
CA ASP A 29 -8.59 5.55 -12.50
C ASP A 29 -9.68 6.57 -12.81
N MET A 30 -10.88 6.38 -12.25
CA MET A 30 -12.04 7.26 -12.47
C MET A 30 -11.73 8.71 -12.12
N PHE A 31 -11.08 8.97 -10.99
CA PHE A 31 -10.73 10.33 -10.57
C PHE A 31 -9.66 10.98 -11.46
N ALA A 32 -8.82 10.18 -12.11
CA ALA A 32 -7.77 10.68 -12.99
C ALA A 32 -8.19 10.76 -14.48
N GLN A 33 -9.39 10.28 -14.84
CA GLN A 33 -9.93 10.37 -16.20
C GLN A 33 -9.94 11.80 -16.76
N PRO A 34 -10.37 12.85 -16.01
CA PRO A 34 -10.35 14.23 -16.51
C PRO A 34 -8.95 14.75 -16.87
N PHE A 35 -7.89 14.12 -16.35
CA PHE A 35 -6.50 14.46 -16.63
C PHE A 35 -5.85 13.51 -17.65
N HIS A 36 -6.64 12.65 -18.31
CA HIS A 36 -6.17 11.59 -19.20
C HIS A 36 -5.09 10.69 -18.57
N SER A 37 -5.16 10.52 -17.24
CA SER A 37 -4.12 9.85 -16.44
C SER A 37 -4.64 8.64 -15.66
N GLY A 38 -5.80 8.10 -16.08
CA GLY A 38 -6.46 6.97 -15.42
C GLY A 38 -5.54 5.76 -15.21
N ALA A 39 -4.87 5.29 -16.26
CA ALA A 39 -3.96 4.14 -16.18
C ALA A 39 -2.81 4.35 -15.20
N TRP A 40 -2.27 5.58 -15.11
CA TRP A 40 -1.21 5.92 -14.14
C TRP A 40 -1.75 5.86 -12.71
N ALA A 41 -2.90 6.47 -12.46
CA ALA A 41 -3.52 6.49 -11.15
C ALA A 41 -3.97 5.09 -10.69
N SER A 42 -4.51 4.29 -11.62
CA SER A 42 -4.87 2.89 -11.40
C SER A 42 -3.67 2.06 -10.96
N LEU A 43 -2.56 2.17 -11.70
CA LEU A 43 -1.32 1.46 -11.38
C LEU A 43 -0.78 1.91 -10.02
N SER A 44 -0.69 3.22 -9.76
CA SER A 44 -0.29 3.74 -8.45
C SER A 44 -1.18 3.22 -7.32
N GLY A 45 -2.50 3.23 -7.51
CA GLY A 45 -3.49 2.72 -6.56
C GLY A 45 -3.35 1.22 -6.30
N SER A 46 -3.06 0.40 -7.32
CA SER A 46 -2.84 -1.04 -7.14
C SER A 46 -1.56 -1.37 -6.36
N LEU A 47 -0.54 -0.51 -6.45
CA LEU A 47 0.78 -0.76 -5.88
C LEU A 47 0.96 -0.15 -4.50
N HIS A 48 0.13 0.83 -4.11
CA HIS A 48 0.38 1.67 -2.94
C HIS A 48 0.55 0.85 -1.64
N ASP A 49 -0.32 -0.15 -1.44
CA ASP A 49 -0.41 -0.92 -0.20
C ASP A 49 0.22 -2.31 -0.27
N ILE A 50 1.01 -2.63 -1.32
CA ILE A 50 1.61 -3.97 -1.45
C ILE A 50 2.47 -4.34 -0.25
N GLY A 51 3.07 -3.37 0.45
CA GLY A 51 3.84 -3.63 1.67
C GLY A 51 3.03 -4.25 2.80
N LYS A 52 1.69 -4.15 2.76
CA LYS A 52 0.81 -4.83 3.72
C LYS A 52 0.88 -6.35 3.62
N ALA A 53 1.37 -6.90 2.51
CA ALA A 53 1.62 -8.33 2.37
C ALA A 53 2.77 -8.85 3.24
N ARG A 54 3.63 -7.98 3.79
CA ARG A 54 4.74 -8.36 4.67
C ARG A 54 4.23 -9.03 5.94
N VAL A 55 4.97 -10.03 6.41
CA VAL A 55 4.65 -10.76 7.65
C VAL A 55 4.54 -9.82 8.84
N SER A 56 5.45 -8.84 8.97
CA SER A 56 5.42 -7.85 10.06
C SER A 56 4.10 -7.06 10.08
N PHE A 57 3.64 -6.57 8.92
CA PHE A 57 2.37 -5.85 8.83
C PHE A 57 1.16 -6.75 9.14
N GLN A 58 1.15 -7.99 8.64
CA GLN A 58 0.06 -8.93 8.95
C GLN A 58 0.02 -9.29 10.45
N ASN A 59 1.18 -9.37 11.10
CA ASN A 59 1.25 -9.59 12.54
C ASN A 59 0.85 -8.34 13.33
N TYR A 60 1.19 -7.14 12.85
CA TYR A 60 0.67 -5.89 13.39
C TYR A 60 -0.87 -5.85 13.39
N LEU A 61 -1.53 -6.25 12.29
CA LEU A 61 -2.99 -6.33 12.26
C LEU A 61 -3.56 -7.31 13.31
N ARG A 62 -2.91 -8.46 13.50
CA ARG A 62 -3.29 -9.46 14.51
C ARG A 62 -3.10 -8.94 15.93
N PHE A 63 -1.97 -8.29 16.20
CA PHE A 63 -1.67 -7.67 17.48
C PHE A 63 -2.71 -6.60 17.85
N CYS A 64 -3.04 -5.70 16.93
CA CYS A 64 -4.08 -4.68 17.15
C CYS A 64 -5.48 -5.25 17.41
N ASN A 65 -5.70 -6.54 17.15
CA ASN A 65 -6.97 -7.24 17.39
C ASN A 65 -6.85 -8.33 18.47
N ASN A 66 -5.81 -8.29 19.31
CA ASN A 66 -5.58 -9.24 20.40
C ASN A 66 -5.50 -10.72 19.93
N LEU A 67 -4.99 -10.94 18.72
CA LEU A 67 -4.81 -12.27 18.12
C LEU A 67 -3.35 -12.77 18.20
N THR A 68 -2.51 -12.11 18.98
CA THR A 68 -1.12 -12.47 19.26
C THR A 68 -0.86 -12.43 20.76
N ASP A 69 0.28 -12.98 21.19
CA ASP A 69 0.74 -12.84 22.57
C ASP A 69 0.96 -11.37 22.95
N ALA A 70 0.74 -11.03 24.22
CA ALA A 70 0.82 -9.67 24.74
C ALA A 70 2.22 -9.05 24.60
N ASP A 71 3.26 -9.88 24.59
CA ASP A 71 4.66 -9.46 24.48
C ASP A 71 5.18 -9.37 23.03
N TYR A 72 4.30 -9.53 22.02
CA TYR A 72 4.70 -9.48 20.62
C TYR A 72 5.08 -8.04 20.20
N ASP A 73 6.30 -7.87 19.71
CA ASP A 73 6.74 -6.59 19.13
C ASP A 73 6.10 -6.36 17.75
N ALA A 74 5.03 -5.57 17.74
CA ALA A 74 4.29 -5.15 16.56
C ALA A 74 4.67 -3.74 16.07
N SER A 75 5.85 -3.23 16.41
CA SER A 75 6.27 -1.86 16.07
C SER A 75 6.43 -1.62 14.55
N ASP A 76 6.79 -2.65 13.77
CA ASP A 76 6.89 -2.53 12.31
C ASP A 76 5.52 -2.59 11.62
N ARG A 77 4.98 -1.40 11.34
CA ARG A 77 3.77 -1.17 10.54
C ARG A 77 4.06 -0.57 9.15
N THR A 78 5.32 -0.58 8.72
CA THR A 78 5.74 0.10 7.50
C THR A 78 5.28 -0.66 6.25
N HIS A 79 4.56 0.01 5.35
CA HIS A 79 4.02 -0.61 4.14
C HIS A 79 4.09 0.26 2.89
N SER A 80 4.22 1.58 3.04
CA SER A 80 4.21 2.53 1.92
C SER A 80 5.40 2.41 0.96
N GLY A 81 6.55 1.94 1.45
CA GLY A 81 7.78 1.88 0.65
C GLY A 81 7.86 0.72 -0.34
N ALA A 82 7.17 -0.39 -0.08
CA ALA A 82 7.36 -1.62 -0.86
C ALA A 82 6.90 -1.46 -2.32
N GLY A 83 5.76 -0.80 -2.55
CA GLY A 83 5.25 -0.51 -3.89
C GLY A 83 6.18 0.41 -4.69
N ALA A 84 6.81 1.38 -4.01
CA ALA A 84 7.76 2.30 -4.63
C ALA A 84 9.05 1.57 -5.07
N VAL A 85 9.59 0.71 -4.21
CA VAL A 85 10.76 -0.13 -4.56
C VAL A 85 10.44 -1.04 -5.74
N TRP A 86 9.28 -1.70 -5.71
CA TRP A 86 8.84 -2.56 -6.80
C TRP A 86 8.74 -1.78 -8.12
N ALA A 87 8.14 -0.58 -8.11
CA ALA A 87 7.99 0.24 -9.30
C ALA A 87 9.35 0.60 -9.93
N VAL A 88 10.35 0.96 -9.12
CA VAL A 88 11.71 1.25 -9.63
C VAL A 88 12.35 0.02 -10.26
N GLN A 89 12.18 -1.15 -9.66
CA GLN A 89 12.81 -2.39 -10.13
C GLN A 89 12.12 -2.93 -11.39
N ALA A 90 10.79 -3.07 -11.34
CA ALA A 90 9.98 -3.66 -12.41
C ALA A 90 9.89 -2.77 -13.66
N LEU A 91 9.90 -1.45 -13.47
CA LEU A 91 9.83 -0.46 -14.55
C LEU A 91 11.17 0.26 -14.73
N SER A 92 12.28 -0.45 -14.49
CA SER A 92 13.65 0.09 -14.54
C SER A 92 14.12 0.49 -15.95
N ARG A 93 13.51 -0.07 -16.99
CA ARG A 93 13.89 0.16 -18.40
C ARG A 93 13.53 1.57 -18.90
N ASN A 94 12.64 2.27 -18.21
CA ASN A 94 12.10 3.55 -18.59
C ASN A 94 11.94 4.40 -17.31
N LYS A 95 12.33 5.68 -17.32
CA LYS A 95 12.36 6.57 -16.13
C LYS A 95 11.00 6.67 -15.37
N VAL A 96 9.94 6.13 -15.96
CA VAL A 96 8.60 5.88 -15.42
C VAL A 96 8.60 5.24 -14.03
N GLY A 97 9.44 4.24 -13.77
CA GLY A 97 9.46 3.56 -12.47
C GLY A 97 9.75 4.51 -11.29
N ARG A 98 10.59 5.52 -11.51
CA ARG A 98 10.87 6.56 -10.51
C ARG A 98 9.67 7.48 -10.31
N LEU A 99 9.00 7.90 -11.38
CA LEU A 99 7.80 8.76 -11.26
C LEU A 99 6.70 8.08 -10.43
N LEU A 100 6.44 6.79 -10.69
CA LEU A 100 5.48 6.02 -9.91
C LEU A 100 5.92 5.84 -8.46
N ALA A 101 7.22 5.64 -8.21
CA ALA A 101 7.75 5.50 -6.86
C ALA A 101 7.52 6.74 -5.99
N TYR A 102 7.57 7.97 -6.55
CA TYR A 102 7.24 9.18 -5.80
C TYR A 102 5.76 9.26 -5.43
N ILE A 103 4.89 8.97 -6.41
CA ILE A 103 3.44 8.96 -6.20
C ILE A 103 3.07 7.92 -5.12
N ILE A 104 3.71 6.74 -5.18
CA ILE A 104 3.47 5.66 -4.24
C ILE A 104 4.07 5.98 -2.87
N ALA A 105 5.35 6.33 -2.76
CA ALA A 105 5.98 6.56 -1.45
C ALA A 105 5.31 7.70 -0.65
N GLY A 106 4.78 8.71 -1.35
CA GLY A 106 4.16 9.87 -0.73
C GLY A 106 2.75 9.68 -0.17
N HIS A 107 2.10 8.53 -0.35
CA HIS A 107 0.67 8.39 0.01
C HIS A 107 0.35 8.48 1.51
N HIS A 108 1.37 8.42 2.39
CA HIS A 108 1.21 8.65 3.84
C HIS A 108 1.97 9.86 4.38
N ALA A 109 2.98 10.37 3.65
CA ALA A 109 3.89 11.42 4.14
C ALA A 109 3.80 12.72 3.34
N GLY A 110 3.04 12.77 2.24
CA GLY A 110 3.15 13.81 1.22
C GLY A 110 4.22 13.47 0.18
N LEU A 111 4.22 14.18 -0.96
CA LEU A 111 5.22 13.94 -2.02
C LEU A 111 6.62 14.28 -1.48
N PRO A 112 7.56 13.31 -1.40
CA PRO A 112 8.92 13.60 -0.96
C PRO A 112 9.61 14.54 -1.96
N ASP A 113 10.37 15.52 -1.46
CA ASP A 113 11.10 16.50 -2.26
C ASP A 113 12.48 16.01 -2.75
N TRP A 114 12.81 14.74 -2.45
CA TRP A 114 14.09 14.06 -2.71
C TRP A 114 15.25 14.46 -1.78
N ILE A 115 15.12 15.50 -0.96
CA ILE A 115 16.18 15.94 -0.06
C ILE A 115 15.87 15.43 1.36
N GLY A 116 16.56 14.39 1.79
CA GLY A 116 16.60 13.99 3.21
C GLY A 116 15.67 12.84 3.64
N GLY A 117 14.61 12.54 2.88
CA GLY A 117 13.74 11.37 3.12
C GLY A 117 12.76 11.53 4.28
#